data_AF-A0AAD0NXT7-F1
#
_entry.id   AF-A0AAD0NXT7-F1
#
_cell.length_a   1.000
_cell.length_b   1.000
_cell.length_c   1.000
_cell.angle_alpha   90.00
_cell.angle_beta   90.00
_cell.angle_gamma   90.00
#
_symmetry.space_group_name_H-M   'P 1'
#
loop_
_entity.id
_entity.type
_entity.pdbx_description
1 polymer ?
#
loop_
_entity_poly.entity_id
_entity_poly.type
_entity_poly.pdbx_seq_one_letter_code
_entity_poly.pdbx_strand_id
1 'polypeptide(L)'
;MRTLSATLLTAALLGTLLVAAPATSTAVPAETCGTELRPADRERIVELGTYDQDSRDLPLVQLRRNVAKLYGIVDILTDRRDRRGLFALGLAAVERDAVMPLQNNPRVFQTPRWAPVISLELLNRFLDAVRGEFGGGPVAPQWRHYFDMADDCAVPGQRVAMAGYNSHITVDLAYATADARATPSNARDFFFIVDAIAAHGNSIVTETLREYGVDLGPIFRFYIVGEGLDRVVGAGRATGPMLRAADVGYNVLTFRNGLALQDVRAAPGARGDVNALWNTGETALTAFQRVGLVR
;
A
#
# COMPACT_ATOMS: atom_id res chain seq x y z
N MET A 1 70.96 5.71 -22.35
CA MET A 1 69.84 5.81 -21.39
C MET A 1 68.70 6.57 -22.07
N ARG A 2 67.50 5.98 -22.02
CA ARG A 2 66.23 6.35 -22.66
C ARG A 2 65.95 7.87 -22.57
N THR A 3 65.72 8.68 -23.62
CA THR A 3 64.62 8.74 -24.62
C THR A 3 63.23 8.57 -23.98
N LEU A 4 62.20 9.39 -24.14
CA LEU A 4 61.83 10.42 -25.10
C LEU A 4 60.80 11.34 -24.43
N SER A 5 60.92 12.65 -24.67
CA SER A 5 59.88 13.63 -24.40
C SER A 5 58.81 13.62 -25.50
N ALA A 6 57.59 13.88 -25.05
CA ALA A 6 56.34 14.15 -25.74
C ALA A 6 56.43 14.77 -27.15
N THR A 7 55.75 14.16 -28.13
CA THR A 7 54.87 14.84 -29.10
C THR A 7 54.14 13.80 -29.97
N LEU A 8 52.81 13.75 -29.95
CA LEU A 8 51.97 13.12 -30.98
C LEU A 8 50.61 13.86 -30.92
N LEU A 9 50.47 14.92 -31.71
CA LEU A 9 49.72 14.94 -32.98
C LEU A 9 48.23 14.58 -32.82
N THR A 10 47.45 15.64 -32.70
CA THR A 10 46.01 15.75 -32.94
C THR A 10 45.63 15.28 -34.35
N ALA A 11 44.78 14.26 -34.44
CA ALA A 11 44.03 13.93 -35.64
C ALA A 11 42.56 14.29 -35.43
N ALA A 12 42.08 15.28 -36.20
CA ALA A 12 40.68 15.65 -36.29
C ALA A 12 39.93 14.64 -37.15
N LEU A 13 38.84 14.06 -36.64
CA LEU A 13 37.81 13.43 -37.46
C LEU A 13 36.55 14.29 -37.42
N LEU A 14 36.25 14.92 -38.55
CA LEU A 14 34.93 15.47 -38.86
C LEU A 14 33.95 14.31 -39.05
N GLY A 15 33.05 14.12 -38.09
CA GLY A 15 31.86 13.28 -38.23
C GLY A 15 30.68 14.15 -38.68
N THR A 16 30.12 13.83 -39.84
CA THR A 16 28.91 14.43 -40.40
C THR A 16 27.71 14.24 -39.48
N LEU A 17 27.12 15.34 -39.00
CA LEU A 17 25.85 15.37 -38.29
C LEU A 17 24.70 15.09 -39.27
N LEU A 18 24.21 13.85 -39.32
CA LEU A 18 22.88 13.56 -39.82
C LEU A 18 21.86 14.02 -38.78
N VAL A 19 21.15 15.12 -39.08
CA VAL A 19 19.97 15.55 -38.33
C VAL A 19 18.85 14.56 -38.64
N ALA A 20 18.62 13.60 -37.74
CA ALA A 20 17.43 12.77 -37.76
C ALA A 20 16.23 13.63 -37.32
N ALA A 21 15.21 13.71 -38.16
CA ALA A 21 13.94 14.34 -37.82
C ALA A 21 13.30 13.63 -36.61
N PRO A 22 12.60 14.35 -35.71
CA PRO A 22 11.91 13.72 -34.60
C PRO A 22 10.81 12.81 -35.16
N ALA A 23 10.91 11.51 -34.87
CA ALA A 23 9.80 10.60 -35.05
C ALA A 23 8.66 11.09 -34.15
N THR A 24 7.55 11.47 -34.77
CA THR A 24 6.27 11.67 -34.09
C THR A 24 5.84 10.33 -33.52
N SER A 25 6.21 10.07 -32.26
CA SER A 25 5.62 8.99 -31.47
C SER A 25 4.14 9.30 -31.32
N THR A 26 3.32 8.60 -32.11
CA THR A 26 1.90 8.46 -31.80
C THR A 26 1.86 7.62 -30.54
N ALA A 27 1.69 8.28 -29.39
CA ALA A 27 1.48 7.61 -28.12
C ALA A 27 0.31 6.65 -28.31
N VAL A 28 0.58 5.35 -28.25
CA VAL A 28 -0.45 4.32 -28.17
C VAL A 28 -1.30 4.69 -26.95
N PRO A 29 -2.64 4.81 -27.07
CA PRO A 29 -3.49 5.07 -25.92
C PRO A 29 -3.12 4.06 -24.84
N ALA A 30 -2.84 4.52 -23.63
CA ALA A 30 -2.64 3.63 -22.50
C ALA A 30 -3.86 2.71 -22.42
N GLU A 31 -3.70 1.42 -22.71
CA GLU A 31 -4.74 0.45 -22.46
C GLU A 31 -5.03 0.51 -20.97
N THR A 32 -6.18 1.09 -20.61
CA THR A 32 -6.61 1.10 -19.22
C THR A 32 -6.98 -0.32 -18.85
N CYS A 33 -6.49 -0.81 -17.72
CA CYS A 33 -6.83 -2.14 -17.26
C CYS A 33 -8.26 -2.13 -16.71
N GLY A 34 -9.23 -2.37 -17.59
CA GLY A 34 -10.65 -2.26 -17.32
C GLY A 34 -11.36 -1.40 -18.36
N THR A 35 -12.46 -0.77 -17.94
CA THR A 35 -13.17 0.25 -18.73
C THR A 35 -12.66 1.63 -18.34
N GLU A 36 -12.42 2.49 -19.32
CA GLU A 36 -12.00 3.87 -19.06
C GLU A 36 -12.99 4.59 -18.11
N LEU A 37 -12.44 5.27 -17.11
CA LEU A 37 -13.22 6.10 -16.18
C LEU A 37 -13.77 7.31 -16.92
N ARG A 38 -15.08 7.58 -16.79
CA ARG A 38 -15.63 8.84 -17.32
C ARG A 38 -15.07 10.02 -16.51
N PRO A 39 -15.01 11.22 -17.09
CA PRO A 39 -14.66 12.43 -16.35
C PRO A 39 -15.47 12.61 -15.05
N ALA A 40 -16.77 12.32 -15.08
CA ALA A 40 -17.64 12.37 -13.91
C ALA A 40 -17.29 11.31 -12.84
N ASP A 41 -16.85 10.12 -13.24
CA ASP A 41 -16.42 9.07 -12.30
C ASP A 41 -15.14 9.51 -11.58
N ARG A 42 -14.19 10.10 -12.32
CA ARG A 42 -12.95 10.65 -11.76
C ARG A 42 -13.23 11.81 -10.80
N GLU A 43 -14.08 12.77 -11.19
CA GLU A 43 -14.47 13.89 -10.32
C GLU A 43 -15.12 13.38 -9.03
N ARG A 44 -16.00 12.38 -9.14
CA ARG A 44 -16.64 11.77 -7.97
C ARG A 44 -15.63 11.05 -7.07
N ILE A 45 -14.66 10.33 -7.62
CA ILE A 45 -13.59 9.70 -6.83
C ILE A 45 -12.78 10.76 -6.08
N VAL A 46 -12.46 11.89 -6.71
CA VAL A 46 -11.74 13.01 -6.06
C VAL A 46 -12.58 13.62 -4.92
N GLU A 47 -13.88 13.81 -5.12
CA GLU A 47 -14.79 14.29 -4.08
C GLU A 47 -14.85 13.31 -2.89
N LEU A 48 -14.97 12.01 -3.16
CA LEU A 48 -14.97 10.97 -2.13
C LEU A 48 -13.61 10.82 -1.44
N GLY A 49 -12.50 11.04 -2.15
CA GLY A 49 -11.15 11.07 -1.58
C GLY A 49 -10.89 12.32 -0.71
N THR A 50 -11.77 13.31 -0.77
CA THR A 50 -11.63 14.55 0.01
C THR A 50 -12.36 14.43 1.34
N TYR A 51 -11.70 14.80 2.45
CA TYR A 51 -12.29 14.81 3.79
C TYR A 51 -11.95 16.13 4.51
N ASP A 52 -12.76 16.46 5.52
CA ASP A 52 -12.63 17.70 6.30
C ASP A 52 -11.52 17.54 7.33
N GLN A 53 -10.35 18.15 7.05
CA GLN A 53 -9.17 18.11 7.93
C GLN A 53 -9.35 18.96 9.19
N ASP A 54 -10.26 19.93 9.17
CA ASP A 54 -10.53 20.85 10.30
C ASP A 54 -11.76 20.44 11.10
N SER A 55 -12.30 19.24 10.83
CA SER A 55 -13.50 18.73 11.46
C SER A 55 -13.33 18.64 12.98
N ARG A 56 -14.31 19.18 13.71
CA ARG A 56 -14.38 19.08 15.19
C ARG A 56 -15.22 17.89 15.66
N ASP A 57 -15.69 17.06 14.73
CA ASP A 57 -16.45 15.86 15.06
C ASP A 57 -15.59 14.84 15.81
N LEU A 58 -16.23 13.93 16.55
CA LEU A 58 -15.53 12.83 17.20
C LEU A 58 -14.82 11.93 16.15
N PRO A 59 -13.61 11.40 16.42
CA PRO A 59 -12.87 10.58 15.47
C PRO A 59 -13.66 9.40 14.91
N LEU A 60 -14.48 8.72 15.73
CA LEU A 60 -15.35 7.64 15.26
C LEU A 60 -16.43 8.10 14.27
N VAL A 61 -16.95 9.32 14.43
CA VAL A 61 -17.93 9.90 13.50
C VAL A 61 -17.25 10.21 12.16
N GLN A 62 -16.05 10.78 12.20
CA GLN A 62 -15.25 11.04 11.01
C GLN A 62 -14.87 9.74 10.30
N LEU A 63 -14.43 8.72 11.05
CA LEU A 63 -14.09 7.41 10.52
C LEU A 63 -15.27 6.77 9.78
N ARG A 64 -16.46 6.74 10.40
CA ARG A 64 -17.69 6.22 9.75
C ARG A 64 -17.99 6.94 8.43
N ARG A 65 -17.84 8.27 8.41
CA ARG A 65 -18.05 9.08 7.21
C ARG A 65 -17.01 8.75 6.13
N ASN A 66 -15.75 8.61 6.50
CA ASN A 66 -14.67 8.35 5.57
C ASN A 66 -14.70 6.90 5.05
N VAL A 67 -15.14 5.93 5.85
CA VAL A 67 -15.41 4.56 5.39
C VAL A 67 -16.56 4.53 4.39
N ALA A 68 -17.63 5.30 4.60
CA ALA A 68 -18.69 5.42 3.61
C ALA A 68 -18.19 6.02 2.28
N LYS A 69 -17.21 6.94 2.32
CA LYS A 69 -16.56 7.47 1.12
C LYS A 69 -15.70 6.43 0.42
N LEU A 70 -14.92 5.65 1.19
CA LEU A 70 -14.17 4.50 0.67
C LEU A 70 -15.08 3.53 -0.10
N TYR A 71 -16.26 3.20 0.44
CA TYR A 71 -17.21 2.35 -0.26
C TYR A 71 -17.65 2.94 -1.61
N GLY A 72 -17.96 4.23 -1.65
CA GLY A 72 -18.28 4.90 -2.92
C GLY A 72 -17.14 4.88 -3.94
N ILE A 73 -15.87 4.97 -3.49
CA ILE A 73 -14.70 4.84 -4.37
C ILE A 73 -14.61 3.42 -4.92
N VAL A 74 -14.77 2.42 -4.06
CA VAL A 74 -14.75 1.00 -4.44
C VAL A 74 -15.86 0.67 -5.44
N ASP A 75 -17.08 1.16 -5.22
CA ASP A 75 -18.20 0.94 -6.14
C ASP A 75 -17.86 1.43 -7.55
N ILE A 76 -17.30 2.63 -7.69
CA ILE A 76 -16.91 3.19 -9.00
C ILE A 76 -15.78 2.37 -9.64
N LEU A 77 -14.72 2.05 -8.89
CA LEU A 77 -13.56 1.35 -9.44
C LEU A 77 -13.91 -0.09 -9.83
N THR A 78 -14.76 -0.77 -9.06
CA THR A 78 -15.21 -2.14 -9.36
C THR A 78 -16.18 -2.19 -10.54
N ASP A 79 -17.13 -1.26 -10.67
CA ASP A 79 -18.00 -1.11 -11.84
C ASP A 79 -17.18 -1.00 -13.14
N ARG A 80 -16.04 -0.31 -13.05
CA ARG A 80 -15.13 -0.09 -14.17
C ARG A 80 -14.04 -1.13 -14.32
N ARG A 81 -13.98 -2.11 -13.41
CA ARG A 81 -12.88 -3.08 -13.30
C ARG A 81 -11.51 -2.40 -13.31
N ASP A 82 -11.44 -1.15 -12.82
CA ASP A 82 -10.22 -0.37 -12.73
C ASP A 82 -9.31 -0.98 -11.66
N ARG A 83 -8.13 -1.44 -12.07
CA ARG A 83 -7.20 -2.16 -11.19
C ARG A 83 -6.64 -1.32 -10.05
N ARG A 84 -6.73 0.02 -10.11
CA ARG A 84 -6.39 0.89 -8.98
C ARG A 84 -7.32 0.67 -7.78
N GLY A 85 -8.45 -0.01 -7.97
CA GLY A 85 -9.36 -0.44 -6.90
C GLY A 85 -8.99 -1.77 -6.22
N LEU A 86 -7.96 -2.50 -6.67
CA LEU A 86 -7.61 -3.81 -6.11
C LEU A 86 -7.32 -3.77 -4.60
N PHE A 87 -6.53 -2.79 -4.15
CA PHE A 87 -6.31 -2.57 -2.71
C PHE A 87 -7.56 -1.98 -2.03
N ALA A 88 -8.20 -0.99 -2.65
CA ALA A 88 -9.35 -0.29 -2.07
C ALA A 88 -10.49 -1.24 -1.70
N LEU A 89 -10.77 -2.22 -2.57
CA LEU A 89 -11.79 -3.24 -2.34
C LEU A 89 -11.48 -4.08 -1.11
N GLY A 90 -10.24 -4.54 -0.98
CA GLY A 90 -9.84 -5.32 0.18
C GLY A 90 -9.81 -4.50 1.47
N LEU A 91 -9.42 -3.21 1.40
CA LEU A 91 -9.54 -2.27 2.52
C LEU A 91 -11.01 -2.13 2.94
N ALA A 92 -11.92 -1.91 1.98
CA ALA A 92 -13.36 -1.82 2.26
C ALA A 92 -13.92 -3.08 2.93
N ALA A 93 -13.47 -4.26 2.48
CA ALA A 93 -13.86 -5.53 3.07
C ALA A 93 -13.45 -5.64 4.55
N VAL A 94 -12.20 -5.31 4.89
CA VAL A 94 -11.75 -5.36 6.30
C VAL A 94 -12.34 -4.25 7.15
N GLU A 95 -12.60 -3.08 6.56
CA GLU A 95 -13.33 -2.00 7.25
C GLU A 95 -14.75 -2.47 7.63
N ARG A 96 -15.45 -3.13 6.69
CA ARG A 96 -16.80 -3.69 6.92
C ARG A 96 -16.80 -4.79 7.97
N ASP A 97 -15.90 -5.76 7.83
CA ASP A 97 -16.00 -7.04 8.55
C ASP A 97 -15.23 -7.07 9.87
N ALA A 98 -14.19 -6.23 10.02
CA ALA A 98 -13.33 -6.23 11.19
C ALA A 98 -13.29 -4.86 11.89
N VAL A 99 -12.83 -3.81 11.20
CA VAL A 99 -12.50 -2.52 11.84
C VAL A 99 -13.75 -1.83 12.36
N MET A 100 -14.77 -1.60 11.54
CA MET A 100 -15.96 -0.88 11.97
C MET A 100 -16.73 -1.61 13.09
N PRO A 101 -16.98 -2.93 13.03
CA PRO A 101 -17.55 -3.66 14.16
C PRO A 101 -16.76 -3.47 15.46
N LEU A 102 -15.43 -3.51 15.39
CA LEU A 102 -14.55 -3.32 16.53
C LEU A 102 -14.64 -1.89 17.09
N GLN A 103 -14.50 -0.90 16.22
CA GLN A 103 -14.53 0.53 16.58
C GLN A 103 -15.90 0.97 17.13
N ASN A 104 -16.97 0.32 16.69
CA ASN A 104 -18.32 0.54 17.21
C ASN A 104 -18.58 -0.10 18.58
N ASN A 105 -17.67 -0.94 19.09
CA ASN A 105 -17.76 -1.55 20.41
C ASN A 105 -16.64 -1.05 21.34
N PRO A 106 -16.73 0.16 21.91
CA PRO A 106 -15.65 0.77 22.68
C PRO A 106 -15.23 -0.03 23.92
N ARG A 107 -16.06 -0.98 24.40
CA ARG A 107 -15.76 -1.77 25.61
C ARG A 107 -14.61 -2.76 25.44
N VAL A 108 -14.21 -3.06 24.20
CA VAL A 108 -13.10 -3.99 23.92
C VAL A 108 -11.72 -3.35 24.08
N PHE A 109 -11.66 -2.02 23.98
CA PHE A 109 -10.41 -1.25 23.99
C PHE A 109 -10.02 -0.81 25.40
N GLN A 110 -8.71 -0.76 25.65
CA GLN A 110 -8.13 -0.13 26.84
C GLN A 110 -8.20 1.41 26.74
N THR A 111 -8.08 1.93 25.52
CA THR A 111 -8.07 3.35 25.15
C THR A 111 -9.14 3.63 24.08
N PRO A 112 -10.44 3.51 24.41
CA PRO A 112 -11.54 3.59 23.44
C PRO A 112 -11.66 4.93 22.71
N ARG A 113 -11.08 6.01 23.27
CA ARG A 113 -11.02 7.31 22.59
C ARG A 113 -9.90 7.40 21.56
N TRP A 114 -8.84 6.61 21.73
CA TRP A 114 -7.68 6.60 20.84
C TRP A 114 -7.87 5.60 19.69
N ALA A 115 -8.49 4.44 19.93
CA ALA A 115 -8.64 3.41 18.91
C ALA A 115 -9.25 3.91 17.57
N PRO A 116 -10.28 4.78 17.54
CA PRO A 116 -10.79 5.30 16.27
C PRO A 116 -9.86 6.33 15.61
N VAL A 117 -8.96 6.96 16.37
CA VAL A 117 -8.00 7.95 15.83
C VAL A 117 -7.02 7.27 14.89
N ILE A 118 -6.39 6.16 15.31
CA ILE A 118 -5.42 5.49 14.44
C ILE A 118 -6.06 4.93 13.16
N SER A 119 -7.27 4.36 13.24
CA SER A 119 -8.00 3.91 12.05
C SER A 119 -8.39 5.08 11.14
N LEU A 120 -8.78 6.22 11.71
CA LEU A 120 -9.08 7.43 10.95
C LEU A 120 -7.84 7.96 10.22
N GLU A 121 -6.71 8.12 10.93
CA GLU A 121 -5.47 8.60 10.32
C GLU A 121 -4.99 7.64 9.22
N LEU A 122 -5.07 6.33 9.45
CA LEU A 122 -4.71 5.33 8.46
C LEU A 122 -5.55 5.41 7.19
N LEU A 123 -6.88 5.51 7.33
CA LEU A 123 -7.79 5.66 6.19
C LEU A 123 -7.56 6.98 5.45
N ASN A 124 -7.37 8.07 6.19
CA ASN A 124 -7.13 9.41 5.64
C ASN A 124 -5.90 9.42 4.71
N ARG A 125 -4.83 8.73 5.08
CA ARG A 125 -3.63 8.62 4.23
C ARG A 125 -3.91 7.92 2.89
N PHE A 126 -4.76 6.89 2.90
CA PHE A 126 -5.20 6.26 1.66
C PHE A 126 -6.10 7.19 0.83
N LEU A 127 -7.03 7.91 1.46
CA LEU A 127 -7.89 8.89 0.78
C LEU A 127 -7.08 10.03 0.16
N ASP A 128 -6.02 10.50 0.82
CA ASP A 128 -5.06 11.46 0.27
C ASP A 128 -4.37 10.91 -0.99
N ALA A 129 -3.97 9.64 -0.98
CA ALA A 129 -3.36 8.98 -2.14
C ALA A 129 -4.34 8.86 -3.32
N VAL A 130 -5.59 8.49 -3.06
CA VAL A 130 -6.68 8.47 -4.05
C VAL A 130 -6.92 9.87 -4.63
N ARG A 131 -7.07 10.88 -3.78
CA ARG A 131 -7.26 12.26 -4.23
C ARG A 131 -6.09 12.74 -5.10
N GLY A 132 -4.86 12.41 -4.71
CA GLY A 132 -3.66 12.72 -5.50
C GLY A 132 -3.68 12.05 -6.87
N GLU A 133 -3.92 10.75 -6.93
CA GLU A 133 -3.95 9.96 -8.16
C GLU A 133 -5.01 10.44 -9.14
N PHE A 134 -6.26 10.57 -8.67
CA PHE A 134 -7.38 10.88 -9.55
C PHE A 134 -7.50 12.38 -9.85
N GLY A 135 -6.99 13.24 -8.96
CA GLY A 135 -7.03 14.70 -9.08
C GLY A 135 -5.78 15.35 -9.67
N GLY A 136 -4.73 14.56 -9.98
CA GLY A 136 -3.46 15.09 -10.50
C GLY A 136 -2.61 15.83 -9.45
N GLY A 137 -2.86 15.55 -8.17
CA GLY A 137 -2.12 16.10 -7.04
C GLY A 137 -0.88 15.27 -6.68
N PRO A 138 -0.14 15.66 -5.61
CA PRO A 138 0.97 14.87 -5.13
C PRO A 138 0.48 13.51 -4.59
N VAL A 139 1.18 12.44 -4.96
CA VAL A 139 0.98 11.08 -4.46
C VAL A 139 2.22 10.65 -3.70
N ALA A 140 2.05 10.06 -2.51
CA ALA A 140 3.18 9.55 -1.75
C ALA A 140 3.93 8.45 -2.53
N PRO A 141 5.27 8.33 -2.45
CA PRO A 141 6.05 7.47 -3.34
C PRO A 141 5.60 6.01 -3.38
N GLN A 142 5.25 5.44 -2.22
CA GLN A 142 4.76 4.06 -2.10
C GLN A 142 3.40 3.85 -2.79
N TRP A 143 2.56 4.88 -2.80
CA TRP A 143 1.27 4.85 -3.49
C TRP A 143 1.41 5.09 -4.98
N ARG A 144 2.33 5.98 -5.40
CA ARG A 144 2.66 6.16 -6.81
C ARG A 144 3.16 4.84 -7.42
N HIS A 145 4.03 4.13 -6.71
CA HIS A 145 4.46 2.79 -7.10
C HIS A 145 3.30 1.81 -7.31
N TYR A 146 2.33 1.78 -6.38
CA TYR A 146 1.13 0.98 -6.51
C TYR A 146 0.28 1.36 -7.74
N PHE A 147 0.01 2.65 -7.93
CA PHE A 147 -0.81 3.12 -9.06
C PHE A 147 -0.12 2.91 -10.40
N ASP A 148 1.20 3.09 -10.50
CA ASP A 148 1.97 2.78 -11.72
C ASP A 148 1.84 1.30 -12.11
N MET A 149 1.91 0.40 -11.13
CA MET A 149 1.70 -1.03 -11.39
C MET A 149 0.25 -1.38 -11.71
N ALA A 150 -0.71 -0.65 -11.14
CA ALA A 150 -2.13 -0.84 -11.45
C ALA A 150 -2.49 -0.40 -12.87
N ASP A 151 -1.79 0.61 -13.39
CA ASP A 151 -1.92 1.09 -14.77
C ASP A 151 -1.23 0.16 -15.80
N ASP A 152 -0.28 -0.69 -15.36
CA ASP A 152 0.37 -1.69 -16.22
C ASP A 152 -0.39 -3.02 -16.24
N CYS A 153 -1.12 -3.27 -17.33
CA CYS A 153 -1.92 -4.48 -17.47
C CYS A 153 -1.10 -5.77 -17.59
N ALA A 154 0.20 -5.68 -17.89
CA ALA A 154 1.08 -6.84 -17.92
C ALA A 154 1.48 -7.31 -16.52
N VAL A 155 1.36 -6.46 -15.50
CA VAL A 155 1.61 -6.84 -14.11
C VAL A 155 0.47 -7.73 -13.62
N PRO A 156 0.73 -8.86 -12.95
CA PRO A 156 -0.27 -9.66 -12.24
C PRO A 156 -1.20 -8.87 -11.30
N GLY A 157 -2.50 -9.20 -11.29
CA GLY A 157 -3.48 -8.62 -10.36
C GLY A 157 -3.09 -8.82 -8.90
N GLN A 158 -2.60 -10.01 -8.56
CA GLN A 158 -2.10 -10.34 -7.23
C GLN A 158 -0.93 -9.43 -6.83
N ARG A 159 0.00 -9.14 -7.75
CA ARG A 159 1.16 -8.28 -7.50
C ARG A 159 0.76 -6.84 -7.19
N VAL A 160 -0.22 -6.31 -7.94
CA VAL A 160 -0.76 -4.97 -7.73
C VAL A 160 -1.43 -4.87 -6.37
N ALA A 161 -2.33 -5.79 -6.03
CA ALA A 161 -2.99 -5.80 -4.73
C ALA A 161 -1.98 -5.83 -3.58
N MET A 162 -0.98 -6.72 -3.65
CA MET A 162 0.05 -6.86 -2.61
C MET A 162 0.96 -5.65 -2.48
N ALA A 163 1.20 -4.89 -3.55
CA ALA A 163 1.90 -3.62 -3.45
C ALA A 163 1.12 -2.59 -2.65
N GLY A 164 -0.20 -2.52 -2.86
CA GLY A 164 -1.07 -1.64 -2.08
C GLY A 164 -1.09 -2.03 -0.61
N TYR A 165 -1.17 -3.34 -0.30
CA TYR A 165 -1.04 -3.82 1.07
C TYR A 165 0.31 -3.44 1.68
N ASN A 166 1.42 -3.69 1.00
CA ASN A 166 2.75 -3.35 1.49
C ASN A 166 2.88 -1.84 1.77
N SER A 167 2.37 -0.99 0.88
CA SER A 167 2.32 0.46 1.07
C SER A 167 1.51 0.86 2.31
N HIS A 168 0.34 0.25 2.50
CA HIS A 168 -0.56 0.60 3.60
C HIS A 168 -0.07 0.09 4.97
N ILE A 169 0.31 -1.18 5.06
CA ILE A 169 0.66 -1.83 6.33
C ILE A 169 2.10 -1.50 6.78
N THR A 170 3.00 -1.16 5.85
CA THR A 170 4.36 -0.74 6.20
C THR A 170 4.43 0.75 6.48
N VAL A 171 4.01 1.56 5.49
CA VAL A 171 4.30 2.98 5.47
C VAL A 171 3.17 3.72 6.16
N ASP A 172 1.95 3.62 5.65
CA ASP A 172 0.84 4.40 6.19
C ASP A 172 0.55 4.06 7.65
N LEU A 173 0.61 2.78 8.05
CA LEU A 173 0.40 2.40 9.44
C LEU A 173 1.45 2.98 10.40
N ALA A 174 2.72 3.06 10.00
CA ALA A 174 3.77 3.70 10.81
C ALA A 174 3.50 5.19 10.98
N TYR A 175 3.17 5.89 9.89
CA TYR A 175 2.87 7.32 9.97
C TYR A 175 1.54 7.60 10.67
N ALA A 176 0.49 6.81 10.45
CA ALA A 176 -0.78 6.91 11.15
C ALA A 176 -0.62 6.70 12.65
N THR A 177 0.29 5.81 13.07
CA THR A 177 0.66 5.64 14.48
C THR A 177 1.28 6.93 15.05
N ALA A 178 2.11 7.63 14.28
CA ALA A 178 2.71 8.90 14.67
C ALA A 178 1.67 10.04 14.70
N ASP A 179 0.85 10.15 13.66
CA ASP A 179 -0.18 11.16 13.46
C ASP A 179 -1.28 11.04 14.54
N ALA A 180 -1.63 9.80 14.92
CA ALA A 180 -2.52 9.49 16.03
C ALA A 180 -1.89 9.71 17.43
N ARG A 181 -0.65 10.20 17.49
CA ARG A 181 0.12 10.46 18.72
C ARG A 181 0.14 9.25 19.65
N ALA A 182 0.37 8.07 19.08
CA ALA A 182 0.40 6.84 19.85
C ALA A 182 1.47 6.90 20.94
N THR A 183 1.19 6.27 22.06
CA THR A 183 2.14 6.03 23.14
C THR A 183 2.31 4.53 23.35
N PRO A 184 3.35 4.06 24.08
CA PRO A 184 3.46 2.65 24.44
C PRO A 184 2.21 2.07 25.12
N SER A 185 1.42 2.90 25.83
CA SER A 185 0.17 2.45 26.47
C SER A 185 -0.93 2.07 25.48
N ASN A 186 -0.83 2.51 24.22
CA ASN A 186 -1.77 2.17 23.15
C ASN A 186 -1.42 0.85 22.44
N ALA A 187 -0.28 0.23 22.76
CA ALA A 187 0.20 -0.97 22.08
C ALA A 187 -0.82 -2.12 22.08
N ARG A 188 -1.51 -2.34 23.22
CA ARG A 188 -2.54 -3.38 23.31
C ARG A 188 -3.64 -3.19 22.27
N ASP A 189 -4.18 -1.98 22.17
CA ASP A 189 -5.27 -1.69 21.23
C ASP A 189 -4.78 -1.67 19.79
N PHE A 190 -3.56 -1.19 19.53
CA PHE A 190 -2.90 -1.30 18.23
C PHE A 190 -2.83 -2.75 17.76
N PHE A 191 -2.23 -3.63 18.57
CA PHE A 191 -2.07 -5.04 18.24
C PHE A 191 -3.41 -5.77 18.13
N PHE A 192 -4.39 -5.37 18.94
CA PHE A 192 -5.72 -5.94 18.88
C PHE A 192 -6.47 -5.58 17.58
N ILE A 193 -6.32 -4.34 17.08
CA ILE A 193 -6.90 -3.93 15.79
C ILE A 193 -6.27 -4.72 14.65
N VAL A 194 -4.93 -4.79 14.58
CA VAL A 194 -4.25 -5.49 13.46
C VAL A 194 -4.49 -7.00 13.49
N ASP A 195 -4.57 -7.63 14.67
CA ASP A 195 -4.91 -9.05 14.82
C ASP A 195 -6.36 -9.31 14.35
N ALA A 196 -7.30 -8.42 14.69
CA ALA A 196 -8.67 -8.52 14.19
C ALA A 196 -8.73 -8.39 12.66
N ILE A 197 -7.94 -7.51 12.04
CA ILE A 197 -7.86 -7.41 10.57
C ILE A 197 -7.30 -8.70 9.98
N ALA A 198 -6.22 -9.24 10.54
CA ALA A 198 -5.59 -10.46 10.06
C ALA A 198 -6.54 -11.67 10.12
N ALA A 199 -7.33 -11.79 11.20
CA ALA A 199 -8.35 -12.83 11.35
C ALA A 199 -9.44 -12.78 10.27
N HIS A 200 -9.64 -11.61 9.64
CA HIS A 200 -10.61 -11.38 8.57
C HIS A 200 -9.99 -11.34 7.17
N GLY A 201 -8.73 -11.79 7.00
CA GLY A 201 -8.05 -11.81 5.70
C GLY A 201 -8.78 -12.60 4.60
N ASN A 202 -9.65 -13.56 4.95
CA ASN A 202 -10.47 -14.29 3.97
C ASN A 202 -11.52 -13.41 3.27
N SER A 203 -11.98 -12.33 3.93
CA SER A 203 -12.88 -11.36 3.29
C SER A 203 -12.20 -10.69 2.11
N ILE A 204 -10.93 -10.29 2.25
CA ILE A 204 -10.12 -9.73 1.15
C ILE A 204 -10.08 -10.71 -0.02
N VAL A 205 -9.69 -11.96 0.23
CA VAL A 205 -9.53 -12.98 -0.82
C VAL A 205 -10.85 -13.19 -1.57
N THR A 206 -11.96 -13.30 -0.83
CA THR A 206 -13.28 -13.55 -1.40
C THR A 206 -13.74 -12.40 -2.28
N GLU A 207 -13.62 -11.17 -1.78
CA GLU A 207 -14.10 -9.97 -2.47
C GLU A 207 -13.24 -9.69 -3.72
N THR A 208 -11.91 -9.76 -3.61
CA THR A 208 -11.00 -9.53 -4.74
C THR A 208 -11.14 -10.59 -5.84
N LEU A 209 -11.38 -11.86 -5.48
CA LEU A 209 -11.68 -12.90 -6.46
C LEU A 209 -13.02 -12.63 -7.16
N ARG A 210 -14.05 -12.22 -6.41
CA ARG A 210 -15.38 -11.96 -6.96
C ARG A 210 -15.39 -10.77 -7.92
N GLU A 211 -14.73 -9.67 -7.56
CA GLU A 211 -14.82 -8.41 -8.32
C GLU A 211 -13.68 -8.20 -9.33
N TYR A 212 -12.55 -8.88 -9.19
CA TYR A 212 -11.44 -8.71 -10.13
C TYR A 212 -10.98 -10.01 -10.76
N GLY A 213 -11.54 -11.17 -10.36
CA GLY A 213 -11.04 -12.47 -10.80
C GLY A 213 -9.63 -12.78 -10.27
N VAL A 214 -9.17 -12.04 -9.26
CA VAL A 214 -7.81 -12.14 -8.72
C VAL A 214 -7.86 -12.95 -7.41
N ASP A 215 -7.38 -14.19 -7.47
CA ASP A 215 -7.29 -15.05 -6.29
C ASP A 215 -6.08 -14.68 -5.42
N LEU A 216 -6.31 -13.95 -4.33
CA LEU A 216 -5.25 -13.63 -3.35
C LEU A 216 -4.97 -14.79 -2.38
N GLY A 217 -5.76 -15.85 -2.42
CA GLY A 217 -5.73 -16.96 -1.48
C GLY A 217 -4.37 -17.63 -1.35
N PRO A 218 -3.64 -17.95 -2.43
CA PRO A 218 -2.31 -18.56 -2.34
C PRO A 218 -1.29 -17.66 -1.65
N ILE A 219 -1.25 -16.36 -1.98
CA ILE A 219 -0.28 -15.42 -1.40
C ILE A 219 -0.66 -15.04 0.05
N PHE A 220 -1.94 -14.85 0.36
CA PHE A 220 -2.39 -14.64 1.74
C PHE A 220 -2.15 -15.88 2.61
N ARG A 221 -2.34 -17.10 2.07
CA ARG A 221 -1.94 -18.33 2.77
C ARG A 221 -0.43 -18.48 2.89
N PHE A 222 0.35 -17.88 2.00
CA PHE A 222 1.81 -17.91 2.07
C PHE A 222 2.37 -16.89 3.08
N TYR A 223 1.83 -15.68 3.12
CA TYR A 223 2.32 -14.56 3.95
C TYR A 223 1.59 -14.42 5.30
N ILE A 224 0.27 -14.54 5.33
CA ILE A 224 -0.58 -14.18 6.48
C ILE A 224 -0.93 -15.44 7.31
N VAL A 225 -1.27 -16.54 6.64
CA VAL A 225 -1.64 -17.82 7.31
C VAL A 225 -0.47 -18.83 7.31
N GLY A 226 0.57 -18.53 6.53
CA GLY A 226 1.86 -19.21 6.38
C GLY A 226 1.93 -20.72 6.12
N GLU A 227 0.88 -21.32 5.57
CA GLU A 227 0.93 -22.64 4.93
C GLU A 227 1.96 -22.70 3.78
N GLY A 228 2.29 -21.56 3.19
CA GLY A 228 3.27 -21.45 2.12
C GLY A 228 4.73 -21.51 2.59
N LEU A 229 5.04 -20.91 3.75
CA LEU A 229 6.34 -21.07 4.38
C LEU A 229 6.59 -22.54 4.73
N ASP A 230 5.53 -23.26 5.12
CA ASP A 230 5.53 -24.70 5.39
C ASP A 230 5.95 -25.54 4.16
N ARG A 231 5.71 -25.07 2.93
CA ARG A 231 6.24 -25.75 1.73
C ARG A 231 7.72 -25.50 1.47
N VAL A 232 8.27 -24.39 1.97
CA VAL A 232 9.68 -24.00 1.80
C VAL A 232 10.55 -24.54 2.92
N VAL A 233 10.07 -24.55 4.17
CA VAL A 233 10.80 -25.05 5.34
C VAL A 233 10.46 -26.50 5.73
N GLY A 234 9.49 -27.11 5.04
CA GLY A 234 9.02 -28.48 5.24
C GLY A 234 7.70 -28.53 6.02
N ALA A 235 6.78 -29.38 5.57
CA ALA A 235 5.42 -29.47 6.10
C ALA A 235 5.40 -29.61 7.63
N GLY A 236 4.66 -28.74 8.33
CA GLY A 236 4.54 -28.71 9.78
C GLY A 236 5.67 -28.00 10.55
N ARG A 237 6.59 -27.27 9.87
CA ARG A 237 7.70 -26.55 10.52
C ARG A 237 7.43 -25.05 10.69
N ALA A 238 6.73 -24.41 9.77
CA ALA A 238 6.14 -23.09 9.93
C ALA A 238 4.76 -23.26 10.59
N THR A 239 4.78 -23.49 11.91
CA THR A 239 3.54 -23.60 12.68
C THR A 239 2.79 -22.25 12.67
N GLY A 240 1.45 -22.25 12.72
CA GLY A 240 0.65 -21.02 12.84
C GLY A 240 1.13 -20.00 13.90
N PRO A 241 1.72 -20.42 15.03
CA PRO A 241 2.43 -19.55 15.97
C PRO A 241 3.67 -18.83 15.42
N MET A 242 4.47 -19.43 14.54
CA MET A 242 5.65 -18.80 13.93
C MET A 242 5.25 -17.65 12.98
N LEU A 243 4.09 -17.79 12.37
CA LEU A 243 3.56 -16.85 11.37
C LEU A 243 2.85 -15.69 12.05
N ARG A 244 2.11 -15.98 13.12
CA ARG A 244 1.71 -14.95 14.09
C ARG A 244 2.91 -14.26 14.73
N ALA A 245 4.01 -14.94 15.01
CA ALA A 245 5.22 -14.30 15.53
C ALA A 245 5.91 -13.39 14.50
N ALA A 246 5.88 -13.75 13.21
CA ALA A 246 6.38 -12.90 12.13
C ALA A 246 5.48 -11.67 11.90
N ASP A 247 4.16 -11.85 11.88
CA ASP A 247 3.17 -10.76 11.80
C ASP A 247 3.25 -9.84 13.02
N VAL A 248 3.31 -10.40 14.24
CA VAL A 248 3.54 -9.66 15.48
C VAL A 248 4.89 -8.94 15.45
N GLY A 249 5.96 -9.59 14.97
CA GLY A 249 7.29 -8.99 14.84
C GLY A 249 7.30 -7.81 13.88
N TYR A 250 6.62 -7.94 12.74
CA TYR A 250 6.44 -6.88 11.76
C TYR A 250 5.62 -5.71 12.33
N ASN A 251 4.48 -5.99 12.96
CA ASN A 251 3.65 -4.99 13.61
C ASN A 251 4.37 -4.28 14.77
N VAL A 252 5.26 -4.97 15.48
CA VAL A 252 6.15 -4.36 16.51
C VAL A 252 7.11 -3.35 15.88
N LEU A 253 7.72 -3.68 14.74
CA LEU A 253 8.61 -2.76 14.02
C LEU A 253 7.84 -1.53 13.53
N THR A 254 6.67 -1.73 12.92
CA THR A 254 5.80 -0.64 12.45
C THR A 254 5.36 0.27 13.60
N PHE A 255 4.91 -0.31 14.72
CA PHE A 255 4.51 0.46 15.89
C PHE A 255 5.69 1.24 16.49
N ARG A 256 6.85 0.60 16.67
CA ARG A 256 8.08 1.26 17.14
C ARG A 256 8.46 2.42 16.22
N ASN A 257 8.42 2.24 14.91
CA ASN A 257 8.74 3.29 13.96
C ASN A 257 7.75 4.46 14.07
N GLY A 258 6.46 4.18 14.26
CA GLY A 258 5.45 5.21 14.52
C GLY A 258 5.70 6.01 15.81
N LEU A 259 6.15 5.35 16.88
CA LEU A 259 6.57 6.06 18.09
C LEU A 259 7.81 6.94 17.83
N ALA A 260 8.80 6.41 17.10
CA ALA A 260 10.05 7.12 16.80
C ALA A 260 9.86 8.29 15.82
N LEU A 261 8.88 8.22 14.92
CA LEU A 261 8.53 9.31 13.99
C LEU A 261 8.02 10.57 14.71
N GLN A 262 7.53 10.45 15.95
CA GLN A 262 7.08 11.58 16.76
C GLN A 262 8.24 12.36 17.40
N ASP A 263 9.43 11.77 17.53
CA ASP A 263 10.63 12.43 18.06
C ASP A 263 11.46 13.00 16.90
N VAL A 264 11.66 14.32 16.88
CA VAL A 264 12.46 15.03 15.86
C VAL A 264 13.86 14.44 15.68
N ARG A 265 14.49 13.91 16.75
CA ARG A 265 15.83 13.32 16.68
C ARG A 265 15.81 11.91 16.10
N ALA A 266 14.79 11.11 16.40
CA ALA A 266 14.67 9.74 15.94
C ALA A 266 13.97 9.63 14.57
N ALA A 267 13.18 10.63 14.18
CA ALA A 267 12.34 10.61 12.98
C ALA A 267 13.13 10.34 11.69
N PRO A 268 14.32 10.92 11.43
CA PRO A 268 15.09 10.59 10.23
C PRO A 268 15.45 9.11 10.14
N GLY A 269 15.88 8.51 11.26
CA GLY A 269 16.18 7.08 11.35
C GLY A 269 14.94 6.23 11.14
N ALA A 270 13.83 6.57 11.79
CA ALA A 270 12.56 5.87 11.65
C ALA A 270 12.02 5.92 10.21
N ARG A 271 12.16 7.05 9.50
CA ARG A 271 11.82 7.14 8.07
C ARG A 271 12.69 6.21 7.22
N GLY A 272 13.98 6.12 7.53
CA GLY A 272 14.90 5.16 6.91
C GLY A 272 14.45 3.72 7.13
N ASP A 273 14.12 3.35 8.37
CA ASP A 273 13.65 2.00 8.75
C ASP A 273 12.33 1.65 8.04
N VAL A 274 11.35 2.57 7.99
CA VAL A 274 10.07 2.37 7.28
C VAL A 274 10.30 2.15 5.78
N ASN A 275 11.15 2.98 5.16
CA ASN A 275 11.48 2.82 3.74
C ASN A 275 12.23 1.50 3.47
N ALA A 276 13.13 1.09 4.35
CA ALA A 276 13.87 -0.17 4.22
C ALA A 276 12.93 -1.38 4.33
N LEU A 277 11.98 -1.35 5.27
CA LEU A 277 10.96 -2.40 5.40
C LEU A 277 10.09 -2.50 4.14
N TRP A 278 9.63 -1.36 3.62
CA TRP A 278 8.77 -1.33 2.43
C TRP A 278 9.52 -1.89 1.20
N ASN A 279 10.76 -1.44 0.98
CA ASN A 279 11.61 -1.94 -0.11
C ASN A 279 11.92 -3.45 0.03
N THR A 280 12.08 -3.94 1.26
CA THR A 280 12.28 -5.37 1.51
C THR A 280 11.03 -6.17 1.13
N GLY A 281 9.84 -5.67 1.49
CA GLY A 281 8.56 -6.24 1.07
C GLY A 281 8.41 -6.28 -0.45
N GLU A 282 8.69 -5.18 -1.15
CA GLU A 282 8.64 -5.12 -2.61
C GLU A 282 9.63 -6.09 -3.28
N THR A 283 10.83 -6.21 -2.71
CA THR A 283 11.85 -7.16 -3.20
C THR A 283 11.36 -8.60 -3.07
N ALA A 284 10.75 -8.94 -1.94
CA ALA A 284 10.19 -10.27 -1.71
C ALA A 284 9.01 -10.56 -2.65
N LEU A 285 8.08 -9.63 -2.83
CA LEU A 285 6.97 -9.75 -3.79
C LEU A 285 7.47 -9.94 -5.23
N THR A 286 8.50 -9.19 -5.62
CA THR A 286 9.14 -9.33 -6.94
C THR A 286 9.78 -10.71 -7.10
N ALA A 287 10.46 -11.22 -6.07
CA ALA A 287 11.03 -12.57 -6.10
C ALA A 287 9.91 -13.62 -6.26
N PHE A 288 8.80 -13.48 -5.55
CA PHE A 288 7.66 -14.40 -5.62
C PHE A 288 6.97 -14.40 -6.98
N GLN A 289 6.86 -13.23 -7.61
CA GLN A 289 6.41 -13.14 -8.99
C GLN A 289 7.35 -13.89 -9.95
N ARG A 290 8.67 -13.71 -9.82
CA ARG A 290 9.67 -14.38 -10.68
C ARG A 290 9.63 -15.90 -10.57
N VAL A 291 9.36 -16.44 -9.38
CA VAL A 291 9.24 -17.89 -9.16
C VAL A 291 7.81 -18.42 -9.35
N GLY A 292 6.88 -17.58 -9.82
CA GLY A 292 5.52 -17.96 -10.16
C GLY A 292 4.60 -18.25 -8.97
N LEU A 293 4.92 -17.74 -7.78
CA LEU A 293 4.06 -17.75 -6.59
C LEU A 293 3.05 -16.59 -6.59
N VAL A 294 3.29 -15.56 -7.40
CA VAL A 294 2.37 -14.44 -7.69
C VAL A 294 2.12 -14.41 -9.19
N ARG A 295 0.86 -14.46 -9.61
CA ARG A 295 0.43 -14.58 -11.02
C ARG A 295 -0.76 -13.70 -11.34
#